data_AF-A0A5E4PH65-F1
#
_entry.id   AF-A0A5E4PH65-F1
#
_cell.length_a   1.000
_cell.length_b   1.000
_cell.length_c   1.000
_cell.angle_alpha   90.00
_cell.angle_beta   90.00
_cell.angle_gamma   90.00
#
_symmetry.space_group_name_H-M   'P 1'
#
loop_
_entity.id
_entity.type
_entity.pdbx_description
1 polymer ?
#
loop_
_entity_poly.entity_id
_entity_poly.type
_entity_poly.pdbx_seq_one_letter_code
_entity_poly.pdbx_strand_id
1 'polypeptide(L)'
;MKFKLLSAVAASAVLFSHLSAAEPLSAAGPISQSIQITNLLANTDLQDSTMTQTSVMVSAYNGGKSPCWSAKVDYQNDYTFHVGPRLGCTDKIYQLVIDPIPVGGKLKTYTGPYGINIDVSKFATQIILVQDQKPEFDPLNGMIKTPGTMKAKVQMQLQ
;
A
#
# COMPACT_ATOMS: atom_id res chain seq x y z
N MET A 1 -3.94 33.53 77.58
CA MET A 1 -2.67 32.79 77.43
C MET A 1 -2.89 31.61 76.49
N LYS A 2 -2.07 31.55 75.43
CA LYS A 2 -1.56 30.38 74.67
C LYS A 2 -2.54 29.38 74.01
N PHE A 3 -2.52 29.47 72.67
CA PHE A 3 -2.71 28.47 71.60
C PHE A 3 -2.63 26.98 71.96
N LYS A 4 -3.48 26.18 71.28
CA LYS A 4 -2.99 25.00 70.55
C LYS A 4 -3.87 24.67 69.33
N LEU A 5 -3.28 24.91 68.15
CA LEU A 5 -3.60 24.27 66.87
C LEU A 5 -3.45 22.75 67.00
N LEU A 6 -4.26 21.99 66.28
CA LEU A 6 -3.83 20.74 65.62
C LEU A 6 -4.77 20.45 64.45
N SER A 7 -4.32 20.86 63.26
CA SER A 7 -4.79 20.40 61.97
C SER A 7 -4.54 18.90 61.83
N ALA A 8 -5.56 18.14 61.43
CA ALA A 8 -5.37 16.79 60.88
C ALA A 8 -5.52 16.88 59.36
N VAL A 9 -4.40 16.72 58.66
CA VAL A 9 -4.33 16.62 57.20
C VAL A 9 -3.62 15.31 56.86
N ALA A 10 -4.12 14.68 55.78
CA ALA A 10 -3.57 13.56 55.02
C ALA A 10 -3.77 12.15 55.65
N ALA A 11 -4.04 11.09 54.88
CA ALA A 11 -3.88 10.88 53.45
C ALA A 11 -4.92 9.87 52.93
N SER A 12 -5.70 10.22 51.90
CA SER A 12 -6.38 9.23 51.07
C SER A 12 -5.36 8.67 50.08
N ALA A 13 -4.88 7.45 50.33
CA ALA A 13 -4.15 6.68 49.35
C ALA A 13 -5.13 6.18 48.28
N VAL A 14 -5.25 6.91 47.17
CA VAL A 14 -5.92 6.40 45.98
C VAL A 14 -4.91 5.53 45.24
N LEU A 15 -5.02 4.22 45.44
CA LEU A 15 -4.24 3.22 44.74
C LEU A 15 -4.79 3.10 43.30
N PHE A 16 -4.28 3.92 42.38
CA PHE A 16 -4.52 3.72 40.95
C PHE A 16 -3.62 2.58 40.45
N SER A 17 -4.14 1.36 40.48
CA SER A 17 -3.59 0.25 39.72
C SER A 17 -3.89 0.47 38.23
N HIS A 18 -3.09 1.30 37.57
CA HIS A 18 -2.98 1.26 36.11
C HIS A 18 -2.15 0.04 35.74
N LEU A 19 -2.79 -1.12 35.78
CA LEU A 19 -2.28 -2.31 35.12
C LEU A 19 -2.44 -2.07 33.61
N SER A 20 -1.49 -1.34 33.02
CA SER A 20 -1.34 -1.31 31.58
C SER A 20 -1.02 -2.73 31.15
N ALA A 21 -2.01 -3.41 30.55
CA ALA A 21 -1.78 -4.63 29.82
C ALA A 21 -0.73 -4.30 28.74
N ALA A 22 0.52 -4.68 28.97
CA ALA A 22 1.47 -4.82 27.90
C ALA A 22 0.92 -5.96 27.04
N GLU A 23 0.23 -5.61 25.96
CA GLU A 23 -0.06 -6.57 24.91
C GLU A 23 1.28 -7.18 24.52
N PRO A 24 1.46 -8.51 24.60
CA PRO A 24 2.70 -9.10 24.12
C PRO A 24 2.81 -8.68 22.66
N LEU A 25 3.91 -8.00 22.30
CA LEU A 25 4.33 -7.90 20.91
C LEU A 25 4.39 -9.33 20.40
N SER A 26 3.31 -9.79 19.75
CA SER A 26 3.34 -11.00 18.96
C SER A 26 4.28 -10.65 17.82
N ALA A 27 5.55 -10.99 18.00
CA ALA A 27 6.54 -10.89 16.95
C ALA A 27 5.92 -11.54 15.72
N ALA A 28 5.71 -10.74 14.68
CA ALA A 28 5.42 -11.27 13.37
C ALA A 28 6.44 -12.38 13.12
N GLY A 29 6.00 -13.55 12.65
CA GLY A 29 6.91 -14.65 12.35
C GLY A 29 7.98 -14.20 11.33
N PRO A 30 8.99 -15.05 11.05
CA PRO A 30 10.03 -14.69 10.09
C PRO A 30 9.39 -14.26 8.75
N ILE A 31 9.79 -13.10 8.25
CA ILE A 31 9.38 -12.63 6.93
C ILE A 31 9.97 -13.60 5.91
N SER A 32 9.11 -14.10 5.03
CA SER A 32 9.46 -15.06 3.97
C SER A 32 9.60 -14.40 2.59
N GLN A 33 9.00 -13.22 2.42
CA GLN A 33 9.04 -12.43 1.20
C GLN A 33 8.76 -10.96 1.51
N SER A 34 9.39 -10.05 0.79
CA SER A 34 9.13 -8.62 0.81
C SER A 34 8.92 -8.12 -0.62
N ILE A 35 7.84 -7.39 -0.83
CA ILE A 35 7.49 -6.84 -2.14
C ILE A 35 7.28 -5.34 -1.99
N GLN A 36 8.13 -4.57 -2.66
CA GLN A 36 8.02 -3.12 -2.75
C GLN A 36 7.40 -2.75 -4.10
N ILE A 37 6.39 -1.91 -4.08
CA ILE A 37 5.72 -1.39 -5.26
C ILE A 37 5.86 0.13 -5.25
N THR A 38 6.36 0.71 -6.34
CA THR A 38 6.42 2.15 -6.57
C THR A 38 5.52 2.49 -7.74
N ASN A 39 4.58 3.41 -7.55
CA ASN A 39 3.68 3.83 -8.60
C ASN A 39 4.14 5.14 -9.24
N LEU A 40 4.67 5.05 -10.46
CA LEU A 40 5.00 6.20 -11.30
C LEU A 40 4.12 6.24 -12.56
N LEU A 41 2.92 5.65 -12.50
CA LEU A 41 1.98 5.63 -13.61
C LEU A 41 1.35 7.01 -13.78
N ALA A 42 1.86 7.76 -14.76
CA ALA A 42 1.26 9.01 -15.18
C ALA A 42 1.38 9.22 -16.68
N ASN A 43 0.39 9.92 -17.27
CA ASN A 43 0.52 10.42 -18.63
C ASN A 43 1.33 11.72 -18.65
N THR A 44 2.62 11.68 -18.92
CA THR A 44 3.46 12.89 -18.83
C THR A 44 3.21 13.92 -19.94
N ASP A 45 2.41 13.59 -20.95
CA ASP A 45 2.21 14.45 -22.12
C ASP A 45 1.10 15.48 -21.93
N LEU A 46 0.27 15.36 -20.89
CA LEU A 46 -0.71 16.41 -20.54
C LEU A 46 -0.14 17.32 -19.45
N GLN A 47 -0.47 18.60 -19.52
CA GLN A 47 -0.11 19.55 -18.47
C GLN A 47 -1.02 19.46 -17.23
N ASP A 48 -2.21 18.87 -17.35
CA ASP A 48 -3.17 18.78 -16.25
C ASP A 48 -2.82 17.63 -15.30
N SER A 49 -2.19 17.94 -14.17
CA SER A 49 -1.81 16.96 -13.14
C SER A 49 -2.97 16.13 -12.60
N THR A 50 -4.19 16.68 -12.64
CA THR A 50 -5.40 15.95 -12.20
C THR A 50 -5.84 14.91 -13.22
N MET A 51 -5.34 14.96 -14.45
CA MET A 51 -5.62 14.00 -15.51
C MET A 51 -4.44 13.09 -15.83
N THR A 52 -3.22 13.47 -15.42
CA THR A 52 -2.02 12.67 -15.68
C THR A 52 -1.76 11.62 -14.62
N GLN A 53 -2.00 11.92 -13.35
CA GLN A 53 -1.59 11.08 -12.23
C GLN A 53 -2.58 9.94 -11.98
N THR A 54 -2.13 8.69 -12.07
CA THR A 54 -3.00 7.53 -11.92
C THR A 54 -2.64 6.75 -10.65
N SER A 55 -3.60 6.65 -9.73
CA SER A 55 -3.51 5.71 -8.62
C SER A 55 -3.80 4.30 -9.10
N VAL A 56 -3.25 3.28 -8.43
CA VAL A 56 -3.54 1.87 -8.75
C VAL A 56 -4.08 1.14 -7.53
N MET A 57 -4.96 0.17 -7.75
CA MET A 57 -5.22 -0.89 -6.78
C MET A 57 -4.26 -2.04 -7.05
N VAL A 58 -3.56 -2.49 -6.03
CA VAL A 58 -2.69 -3.66 -6.09
C VAL A 58 -3.30 -4.78 -5.28
N SER A 59 -3.39 -5.97 -5.85
CA SER A 59 -3.89 -7.18 -5.20
C SER A 59 -2.86 -8.30 -5.29
N ALA A 60 -2.53 -8.93 -4.16
CA ALA A 60 -1.54 -10.00 -4.07
C ALA A 60 -2.20 -11.38 -3.88
N TYR A 61 -1.74 -12.35 -4.67
CA TYR A 61 -2.29 -13.69 -4.74
C TYR A 61 -1.22 -14.76 -4.44
N ASN A 62 -1.58 -15.68 -3.55
CA ASN A 62 -0.82 -16.87 -3.18
C ASN A 62 -1.34 -18.14 -3.90
N GLY A 63 -1.94 -18.00 -5.08
CA GLY A 63 -2.52 -19.11 -5.87
C GLY A 63 -4.03 -19.35 -5.66
N GLY A 64 -4.66 -18.64 -4.72
CA GLY A 64 -6.11 -18.64 -4.53
C GLY A 64 -6.88 -17.76 -5.53
N LYS A 65 -8.21 -17.85 -5.51
CA LYS A 65 -9.12 -16.99 -6.32
C LYS A 65 -9.32 -15.59 -5.74
N SER A 66 -9.02 -15.40 -4.46
CA SER A 66 -9.15 -14.14 -3.74
C SER A 66 -7.76 -13.65 -3.30
N PRO A 67 -7.50 -12.33 -3.33
CA PRO A 67 -6.23 -11.82 -2.86
C PRO A 67 -6.14 -11.94 -1.33
N CYS A 68 -4.97 -12.29 -0.81
CA CYS A 68 -4.70 -12.27 0.63
C CYS A 68 -4.38 -10.85 1.13
N TRP A 69 -4.03 -9.94 0.21
CA TRP A 69 -3.76 -8.54 0.51
C TRP A 69 -4.14 -7.68 -0.67
N SER A 70 -4.64 -6.47 -0.40
CA SER A 70 -4.83 -5.43 -1.42
C SER A 70 -4.67 -4.05 -0.83
N ALA A 71 -4.11 -3.12 -1.59
CA ALA A 71 -4.03 -1.71 -1.20
C ALA A 71 -4.02 -0.79 -2.41
N LYS A 72 -4.51 0.43 -2.19
CA LYS A 72 -4.33 1.55 -3.11
C LYS A 72 -2.89 2.07 -2.99
N VAL A 73 -2.23 2.28 -4.13
CA VAL A 73 -0.94 2.96 -4.21
C VAL A 73 -1.12 4.21 -5.07
N ASP A 74 -1.04 5.37 -4.41
CA ASP A 74 -1.15 6.67 -5.08
C ASP A 74 0.06 6.94 -5.98
N TYR A 75 -0.10 7.83 -6.97
CA TYR A 75 1.00 8.26 -7.83
C TYR A 75 2.13 8.91 -7.01
N GLN A 76 3.38 8.61 -7.39
CA GLN A 76 4.60 8.99 -6.67
C GLN A 76 4.70 8.47 -5.23
N ASN A 77 3.85 7.51 -4.87
CA ASN A 77 3.94 6.80 -3.60
C ASN A 77 4.51 5.40 -3.80
N ASP A 78 5.03 4.83 -2.72
CA ASP A 78 5.44 3.44 -2.65
C ASP A 78 4.73 2.70 -1.51
N TYR A 79 4.70 1.39 -1.64
CA TYR A 79 4.17 0.50 -0.60
C TYR A 79 5.05 -0.72 -0.51
N THR A 80 5.47 -1.07 0.71
CA THR A 80 6.14 -2.33 0.98
C THR A 80 5.21 -3.21 1.79
N PHE A 81 4.92 -4.40 1.27
CA PHE A 81 4.21 -5.42 2.03
C PHE A 81 5.10 -6.63 2.28
N HIS A 82 4.87 -7.27 3.42
CA HIS A 82 5.62 -8.42 3.89
C HIS A 82 4.72 -9.65 3.96
N VAL A 83 5.32 -10.80 3.69
CA VAL A 83 4.65 -12.10 3.68
C VAL A 83 5.31 -12.98 4.74
N GLY A 84 4.50 -13.66 5.56
CA GLY A 84 5.03 -14.57 6.56
C GLY A 84 3.99 -14.97 7.61
N PRO A 85 4.36 -15.85 8.54
CA PRO A 85 3.45 -16.31 9.57
C PRO A 85 2.92 -15.12 10.39
N ARG A 86 1.60 -15.10 10.61
CA ARG A 86 0.88 -14.03 11.35
C ARG A 86 0.84 -12.67 10.65
N LEU A 87 1.20 -12.59 9.38
CA LEU A 87 0.92 -11.43 8.51
C LEU A 87 -0.34 -11.69 7.66
N GLY A 88 -0.86 -10.65 7.01
CA GLY A 88 -2.08 -10.75 6.19
C GLY A 88 -1.97 -11.81 5.07
N CYS A 89 -0.80 -11.89 4.43
CA CYS A 89 -0.45 -13.00 3.55
C CYS A 89 0.53 -13.94 4.28
N THR A 90 0.09 -15.18 4.53
CA THR A 90 0.89 -16.20 5.22
C THR A 90 1.84 -16.95 4.29
N ASP A 91 1.42 -17.16 3.03
CA ASP A 91 2.17 -17.90 2.02
C ASP A 91 2.74 -16.99 0.95
N LYS A 92 3.82 -17.45 0.31
CA LYS A 92 4.50 -16.71 -0.77
C LYS A 92 3.53 -16.27 -1.86
N ILE A 93 3.75 -15.06 -2.36
CA ILE A 93 2.98 -14.46 -3.44
C ILE A 93 3.60 -14.84 -4.76
N TYR A 94 2.78 -15.43 -5.63
CA TYR A 94 3.17 -15.82 -6.99
C TYR A 94 2.74 -14.78 -8.02
N GLN A 95 1.71 -13.99 -7.70
CA GLN A 95 1.11 -13.05 -8.63
C GLN A 95 0.65 -11.78 -7.93
N LEU A 96 0.93 -10.64 -8.57
CA LEU A 96 0.20 -9.40 -8.32
C LEU A 96 -0.74 -9.11 -9.47
N VAL A 97 -1.87 -8.49 -9.15
CA VAL A 97 -2.79 -7.90 -10.12
C VAL A 97 -2.85 -6.41 -9.84
N ILE A 98 -2.63 -5.61 -10.87
CA ILE A 98 -2.63 -4.15 -10.80
C ILE A 98 -3.81 -3.63 -11.60
N ASP A 99 -4.67 -2.86 -10.96
CA ASP A 99 -5.84 -2.24 -11.59
C ASP A 99 -5.74 -0.70 -11.51
N PRO A 100 -5.52 -0.01 -12.63
CA PRO A 100 -5.50 1.46 -12.65
C PRO A 100 -6.86 2.05 -12.25
N ILE A 101 -6.85 2.94 -11.25
CA ILE A 101 -8.06 3.61 -10.79
C ILE A 101 -8.39 4.74 -11.76
N PRO A 102 -9.60 4.76 -12.36
CA PRO A 102 -10.01 5.83 -13.25
C PRO A 102 -9.97 7.21 -12.57
N VAL A 103 -9.62 8.25 -13.32
CA VAL A 103 -9.46 9.60 -12.80
C VAL A 103 -10.59 10.52 -13.30
N GLY A 104 -11.26 11.21 -12.38
CA GLY A 104 -12.13 12.37 -12.69
C GLY A 104 -13.24 12.13 -13.72
N GLY A 105 -14.03 11.06 -13.60
CA GLY A 105 -15.15 10.77 -14.52
C GLY A 105 -14.73 10.37 -15.95
N LYS A 106 -13.43 10.47 -16.28
CA LYS A 106 -12.86 10.02 -17.53
C LYS A 106 -12.56 8.53 -17.39
N LEU A 107 -13.38 7.72 -18.06
CA LEU A 107 -13.36 6.27 -17.96
C LEU A 107 -12.00 5.71 -18.42
N LYS A 108 -11.38 4.84 -17.61
CA LYS A 108 -10.25 3.96 -17.96
C LYS A 108 -9.08 4.62 -18.71
N THR A 109 -8.37 5.55 -18.05
CA THR A 109 -7.14 6.19 -18.57
C THR A 109 -6.09 5.18 -19.03
N TYR A 110 -5.96 4.08 -18.31
CA TYR A 110 -5.06 2.98 -18.65
C TYR A 110 -5.84 1.66 -18.72
N THR A 111 -5.42 0.77 -19.61
CA THR A 111 -5.94 -0.60 -19.68
C THR A 111 -5.55 -1.38 -18.42
N GLY A 112 -6.49 -2.16 -17.90
CA GLY A 112 -6.28 -3.08 -16.78
C GLY A 112 -7.42 -4.10 -16.70
N PRO A 113 -7.29 -5.12 -15.83
CA PRO A 113 -6.17 -5.35 -14.91
C PRO A 113 -4.91 -5.91 -15.58
N TYR A 114 -3.76 -5.77 -14.93
CA TYR A 114 -2.46 -6.26 -15.40
C TYR A 114 -1.84 -7.24 -14.39
N GLY A 115 -1.45 -8.42 -14.87
CA GLY A 115 -0.82 -9.45 -14.04
C GLY A 115 0.71 -9.34 -14.03
N ILE A 116 1.31 -9.51 -12.85
CA ILE A 116 2.76 -9.60 -12.66
C ILE A 116 3.06 -10.90 -11.94
N ASN A 117 3.85 -11.78 -12.57
CA ASN A 117 4.35 -12.98 -11.91
C ASN A 117 5.56 -12.63 -11.03
N ILE A 118 5.58 -13.17 -9.81
CA ILE A 118 6.63 -12.94 -8.82
C ILE A 118 7.49 -14.19 -8.70
N ASP A 119 8.80 -14.02 -8.76
CA ASP A 119 9.75 -15.11 -8.51
C ASP A 119 9.84 -15.38 -7.00
N VAL A 120 9.18 -16.45 -6.57
CA VAL A 120 9.14 -16.89 -5.18
C VAL A 120 10.47 -17.42 -4.64
N SER A 121 11.48 -17.62 -5.50
CA SER A 121 12.84 -17.95 -5.06
C SER A 121 13.56 -16.74 -4.46
N LYS A 122 13.08 -15.51 -4.71
CA LYS A 122 13.67 -14.27 -4.20
C LYS A 122 12.98 -13.83 -2.91
N PHE A 123 13.80 -13.38 -1.97
CA PHE A 123 13.31 -12.77 -0.74
C PHE A 123 12.67 -11.41 -1.01
N ALA A 124 13.33 -10.55 -1.80
CA ALA A 124 12.91 -9.18 -2.07
C ALA A 124 12.65 -8.95 -3.56
N THR A 125 11.51 -8.34 -3.87
CA THR A 125 11.14 -7.92 -5.23
C THR A 125 10.69 -6.46 -5.22
N GLN A 126 11.28 -5.65 -6.09
CA GLN A 126 10.86 -4.28 -6.34
C GLN A 126 10.11 -4.21 -7.67
N ILE A 127 9.00 -3.48 -7.69
CA ILE A 127 8.11 -3.34 -8.83
C ILE A 127 7.87 -1.86 -9.05
N ILE A 128 8.24 -1.36 -10.22
CA ILE A 128 8.02 0.03 -10.59
C ILE A 128 7.00 0.06 -11.72
N LEU A 129 5.83 0.65 -11.45
CA LEU A 129 4.75 0.81 -12.41
C LEU A 129 4.97 2.10 -13.20
N VAL A 130 5.00 2.01 -14.52
CA VAL A 130 5.21 3.15 -15.41
C VAL A 130 4.30 3.06 -16.62
N GLN A 131 4.11 4.19 -17.30
CA GLN A 131 3.50 4.23 -18.61
C GLN A 131 4.32 3.41 -19.62
N ASP A 132 3.62 2.64 -20.47
CA ASP A 132 4.20 2.02 -21.65
C ASP A 132 3.74 2.74 -22.92
N GLN A 133 2.43 2.80 -23.15
CA GLN A 133 1.82 3.63 -24.19
C GLN A 133 0.95 4.72 -23.56
N LYS A 134 1.03 5.94 -24.08
CA LYS A 134 0.21 7.05 -23.59
C LYS A 134 -1.26 6.88 -23.97
N PRO A 135 -2.20 7.33 -23.14
CA PRO A 135 -3.58 7.49 -23.56
C PRO A 135 -3.70 8.59 -24.61
N GLU A 136 -4.62 8.40 -25.56
CA GLU A 136 -5.03 9.40 -26.53
C GLU A 136 -6.32 10.08 -26.09
N PHE A 137 -6.37 11.41 -26.22
CA PHE A 137 -7.53 12.23 -25.87
C PHE A 137 -8.18 12.76 -27.14
N ASP A 138 -9.51 12.79 -27.15
CA ASP A 138 -10.28 13.45 -28.20
C ASP A 138 -10.09 14.97 -28.04
N PRO A 139 -9.55 15.67 -29.06
CA PRO A 139 -9.29 17.11 -28.97
C PRO A 139 -10.57 17.95 -28.87
N LEU A 140 -11.74 17.41 -29.20
CA LEU A 140 -13.01 18.15 -29.19
C LEU A 140 -13.64 18.26 -27.80
N ASN A 141 -13.48 17.23 -26.97
CA ASN A 141 -14.15 17.13 -25.66
C ASN A 141 -13.19 16.76 -24.51
N GLY A 142 -11.91 16.49 -24.79
CA GLY A 142 -10.90 16.13 -23.81
C GLY A 142 -11.13 14.78 -23.13
N MET A 143 -12.03 13.94 -23.65
CA MET A 143 -12.28 12.58 -23.15
C MET A 143 -11.23 11.61 -23.70
N ILE A 144 -11.07 10.47 -23.04
CA ILE A 144 -10.19 9.40 -23.52
C ILE A 144 -10.78 8.82 -24.80
N LYS A 145 -10.01 8.88 -25.88
CA LYS A 145 -10.31 8.23 -27.16
C LYS A 145 -9.74 6.82 -27.21
N THR A 146 -8.52 6.64 -26.71
CA THR A 146 -7.86 5.33 -26.64
C THR A 146 -7.10 5.24 -25.31
N PRO A 147 -7.39 4.25 -24.45
CA PRO A 147 -6.66 4.06 -23.21
C PRO A 147 -5.17 3.82 -23.45
N GLY A 148 -4.33 4.33 -22.55
CA GLY A 148 -2.91 4.00 -22.54
C GLY A 148 -2.67 2.59 -21.99
N THR A 149 -1.43 2.13 -22.07
CA THR A 149 -0.99 0.88 -21.43
C THR A 149 0.08 1.18 -20.39
N MET A 150 0.23 0.26 -19.45
CA MET A 150 1.29 0.32 -18.44
C MET A 150 2.20 -0.89 -18.56
N LYS A 151 3.40 -0.77 -17.99
CA LYS A 151 4.32 -1.87 -17.76
C LYS A 151 4.86 -1.84 -16.34
N ALA A 152 5.21 -3.01 -15.85
CA ALA A 152 5.90 -3.17 -14.58
C ALA A 152 7.38 -3.48 -14.83
N LYS A 153 8.27 -2.65 -14.29
CA LYS A 153 9.69 -2.98 -14.21
C LYS A 153 9.92 -3.77 -12.93
N VAL A 154 10.24 -5.05 -13.07
CA VAL A 154 10.51 -5.94 -11.93
C VAL A 154 12.01 -6.02 -11.72
N GLN A 155 12.47 -5.63 -10.53
CA GLN A 155 13.86 -5.72 -10.11
C GLN A 155 13.94 -6.67 -8.92
N MET A 156 14.78 -7.70 -9.05
CA MET A 156 15.02 -8.65 -7.98
C MET A 156 16.20 -8.12 -7.16
N GLN A 157 16.00 -7.93 -5.87
CA GLN A 157 17.12 -7.59 -4.98
C GLN A 157 17.71 -8.89 -4.44
N LEU A 158 18.97 -9.15 -4.78
CA LEU A 158 19.77 -10.20 -4.15
C LEU A 158 20.12 -9.71 -2.75
N GLN A 159 19.94 -10.59 -1.75
CA GLN A 159 20.51 -10.39 -0.42
C GLN A 159 22.04 -10.51 -0.48
#